data_AF-A0A433ELJ4-F1
#
_entry.id   AF-A0A433ELJ4-F1
#
_cell.length_a   1.000
_cell.length_b   1.000
_cell.length_c   1.000
_cell.angle_alpha   90.00
_cell.angle_beta   90.00
_cell.angle_gamma   90.00
#
_symmetry.space_group_name_H-M   'P 1'
#
loop_
_entity.id
_entity.type
_entity.pdbx_description
1 polymer ?
#
loop_
_entity_poly.entity_id
_entity_poly.type
_entity_poly.pdbx_seq_one_letter_code
_entity_poly.pdbx_strand_id
1 'polypeptide(L)'
;MLSIAEQNKEVYVKSYCQNWLRLLSLQKFSEAQKLLDCPNSYGETWTEAKLKFAVQEYYDDTSPVTFHNEDLSRCFPEYLETGSGNLIFGFYLPSNSEITDLTVEFEFIPQGNGFYAATINDVHVL
;
A
#
# COMPACT_ATOMS: atom_id res chain seq x y z
N MET A 1 9.73 -6.78 -6.81
CA MET A 1 9.04 -8.06 -7.06
C MET A 1 9.18 -8.90 -5.80
N LEU A 2 8.04 -9.39 -5.29
CA LEU A 2 7.95 -10.14 -4.05
C LEU A 2 7.93 -11.64 -4.34
N SER A 3 8.73 -12.43 -3.62
CA SER A 3 8.64 -13.89 -3.63
C SER A 3 7.81 -14.33 -2.43
N ILE A 4 6.77 -15.12 -2.69
CA ILE A 4 5.83 -15.57 -1.66
C ILE A 4 5.77 -17.10 -1.68
N ALA A 5 6.04 -17.72 -0.54
CA ALA A 5 5.78 -19.14 -0.36
C ALA A 5 4.26 -19.39 -0.24
N GLU A 6 3.75 -20.45 -0.87
CA GLU A 6 2.29 -20.69 -0.98
C GLU A 6 1.55 -20.72 0.36
N GLN A 7 2.20 -21.13 1.46
CA GLN A 7 1.52 -21.40 2.73
C GLN A 7 1.32 -20.18 3.64
N ASN A 8 1.70 -18.96 3.27
CA ASN A 8 1.57 -17.78 4.17
C ASN A 8 1.39 -16.44 3.44
N LYS A 9 0.67 -16.43 2.31
CA LYS A 9 0.59 -15.26 1.41
C LYS A 9 0.21 -13.96 2.12
N GLU A 10 -0.83 -13.99 2.96
CA GLU A 10 -1.29 -12.82 3.74
C GLU A 10 -0.18 -12.23 4.63
N VAL A 11 0.58 -13.07 5.33
CA VAL A 11 1.68 -12.63 6.20
C VAL A 11 2.79 -11.94 5.39
N TYR A 12 3.09 -12.45 4.18
CA TYR A 12 4.10 -11.85 3.31
C TYR A 12 3.65 -10.51 2.74
N VAL A 13 2.42 -10.41 2.23
CA VAL A 13 1.90 -9.14 1.68
C VAL A 13 1.76 -8.09 2.78
N LYS A 14 1.28 -8.46 3.97
CA LYS A 14 1.25 -7.56 5.13
C LYS A 14 2.64 -7.06 5.49
N SER A 15 3.64 -7.95 5.56
CA SER A 15 5.03 -7.56 5.87
C SER A 15 5.60 -6.63 4.81
N TYR A 16 5.24 -6.83 3.54
CA TYR A 16 5.62 -5.97 2.43
C TYR A 16 5.03 -4.55 2.57
N CYS A 17 3.72 -4.47 2.79
CA CYS A 17 3.00 -3.22 3.02
C CYS A 17 3.50 -2.51 4.29
N GLN A 18 3.82 -3.25 5.36
CA GLN A 18 4.40 -2.70 6.59
C GLN A 18 5.75 -2.03 6.32
N ASN A 19 6.61 -2.66 5.50
CA ASN A 19 7.88 -2.05 5.11
C ASN A 19 7.66 -0.80 4.24
N TRP A 20 6.68 -0.82 3.33
CA TRP A 20 6.32 0.36 2.56
C TRP A 20 5.88 1.53 3.45
N LEU A 21 4.98 1.29 4.42
CA LEU A 21 4.54 2.31 5.37
C LEU A 21 5.70 2.85 6.22
N ARG A 22 6.59 1.95 6.68
CA ARG A 22 7.82 2.33 7.39
C ARG A 22 8.67 3.29 6.56
N LEU A 23 8.84 3.04 5.27
CA LEU A 23 9.61 3.92 4.38
C LEU A 23 8.95 5.29 4.22
N LEU A 24 7.62 5.36 4.12
CA LEU A 24 6.90 6.64 4.13
C LEU A 24 7.13 7.44 5.41
N SER A 25 7.05 6.77 6.57
CA SER A 25 7.28 7.43 7.87
C SER A 25 8.69 8.00 8.03
N LEU A 26 9.67 7.42 7.32
CA LEU A 26 11.06 7.87 7.28
C LEU A 26 11.32 8.88 6.16
N GLN A 27 10.29 9.36 5.47
CA GLN A 27 10.37 10.24 4.30
C GLN A 27 11.22 9.66 3.15
N LYS A 28 11.35 8.33 3.09
CA LYS A 28 12.12 7.60 2.06
C LYS A 28 11.23 7.25 0.86
N PHE A 29 10.55 8.25 0.30
CA PHE A 29 9.55 8.04 -0.76
C PHE A 29 10.11 7.37 -2.02
N SER A 30 11.36 7.70 -2.41
CA SER A 30 12.01 7.02 -3.53
C SER A 30 12.27 5.53 -3.27
N GLU A 31 12.55 5.14 -2.03
CA GLU A 31 12.68 3.72 -1.66
C GLU A 31 11.31 3.03 -1.62
N ALA A 32 10.28 3.71 -1.08
CA ALA A 32 8.92 3.20 -1.05
C ALA A 32 8.36 2.96 -2.46
N GLN A 33 8.59 3.90 -3.38
CA GLN A 33 8.15 3.78 -4.77
C GLN A 33 8.83 2.63 -5.51
N LYS A 34 10.08 2.27 -5.17
CA LYS A 34 10.75 1.09 -5.73
C LYS A 34 10.13 -0.25 -5.31
N LEU A 35 9.25 -0.24 -4.30
CA LEU A 35 8.43 -1.40 -3.95
C LEU A 35 7.21 -1.56 -4.87
N LEU A 36 6.93 -0.59 -5.75
CA LEU A 36 5.89 -0.68 -6.76
C LEU A 36 6.56 -1.10 -8.07
N ASP A 37 6.29 -2.34 -8.49
CA ASP A 37 6.94 -2.97 -9.65
C ASP A 37 6.34 -2.50 -10.98
N CYS A 38 5.07 -2.11 -10.97
CA CYS A 38 4.33 -1.73 -12.17
C CYS A 38 3.27 -0.65 -11.86
N PRO A 39 2.82 0.08 -12.89
CA PRO A 39 1.61 0.89 -12.77
C PRO A 39 0.38 0.04 -12.43
N ASN A 40 -0.66 0.66 -11.89
CA ASN A 40 -1.96 0.03 -11.66
C ASN A 40 -2.73 -0.16 -12.98
N SER A 41 -3.96 -0.70 -12.90
CA SER A 41 -4.83 -0.95 -14.06
C SER A 41 -5.22 0.31 -14.85
N TYR A 42 -5.09 1.50 -14.26
CA TYR A 42 -5.29 2.80 -14.90
C TYR A 42 -4.00 3.36 -15.55
N GLY A 43 -2.89 2.62 -15.49
CA GLY A 43 -1.59 3.06 -16.00
C GLY A 43 -0.86 4.02 -15.07
N GLU A 44 -1.27 4.13 -13.80
CA GLU A 44 -0.71 5.07 -12.84
C GLU A 44 0.31 4.43 -11.90
N THR A 45 1.41 5.13 -11.64
CA THR A 45 2.33 4.81 -10.55
C THR A 45 2.13 5.82 -9.41
N TRP A 46 1.84 5.33 -8.21
CA TRP A 46 1.69 6.18 -7.03
C TRP A 46 3.03 6.79 -6.63
N THR A 47 3.06 8.13 -6.60
CA THR A 47 4.22 8.94 -6.23
C THR A 47 4.00 9.62 -4.89
N GLU A 48 5.06 10.18 -4.30
CA GLU A 48 4.94 11.03 -3.11
C GLU A 48 3.88 12.13 -3.28
N ALA A 49 3.89 12.82 -4.42
CA ALA A 49 2.96 13.91 -4.69
C ALA A 49 1.51 13.43 -4.69
N LYS A 50 1.23 12.29 -5.32
CA LYS A 50 -0.13 11.69 -5.35
C LYS A 50 -0.58 11.23 -3.97
N LEU A 51 0.29 10.58 -3.20
CA LEU A 51 -0.02 10.14 -1.83
C LEU A 51 -0.34 11.31 -0.92
N LYS A 52 0.48 12.37 -0.95
CA LYS A 52 0.24 13.58 -0.16
C LYS A 52 -1.03 14.29 -0.60
N PHE A 53 -1.28 14.36 -1.91
CA PHE A 53 -2.50 14.95 -2.44
C PHE A 53 -3.75 14.20 -1.95
N ALA A 54 -3.78 12.87 -2.00
CA ALA A 54 -4.89 12.07 -1.48
C ALA A 54 -5.16 12.33 0.01
N VAL A 55 -4.11 12.46 0.82
CA VAL A 55 -4.25 12.81 2.25
C VAL A 55 -4.77 14.24 2.43
N GLN A 56 -4.32 15.19 1.62
CA GLN A 56 -4.79 16.58 1.68
C GLN A 56 -6.26 16.70 1.27
N GLU A 57 -6.68 16.00 0.22
CA GLU A 57 -8.08 15.91 -0.19
C GLU A 57 -8.93 15.27 0.90
N TYR A 58 -8.43 14.21 1.55
CA TYR A 58 -9.12 13.56 2.66
C TYR A 58 -9.40 14.50 3.83
N TYR A 59 -8.41 15.30 4.23
CA TYR A 59 -8.57 16.26 5.33
C TYR A 59 -9.26 17.58 4.91
N ASP A 60 -9.56 17.78 3.62
CA ASP A 60 -9.96 19.07 3.04
C ASP A 60 -9.02 20.22 3.48
N ASP A 61 -7.71 19.92 3.52
CA ASP A 61 -6.68 20.81 4.05
C ASP A 61 -5.36 20.69 3.29
N THR A 62 -4.65 21.81 3.18
CA THR A 62 -3.35 21.92 2.52
C THR A 62 -2.16 21.83 3.48
N SER A 63 -2.42 21.53 4.75
CA SER A 63 -1.36 21.34 5.75
C SER A 63 -0.31 20.30 5.33
N PRO A 64 0.92 20.39 5.85
CA PRO A 64 1.95 19.41 5.60
C PRO A 64 1.52 18.00 6.01
N VAL A 65 1.60 17.06 5.07
CA VAL A 65 1.27 15.65 5.29
C VAL A 65 2.45 14.93 5.95
N THR A 66 2.14 14.18 7.00
CA THR A 66 3.07 13.25 7.66
C THR A 66 2.50 11.84 7.65
N PHE A 67 3.36 10.84 7.47
CA PHE A 67 3.02 9.43 7.60
C PHE A 67 3.68 8.87 8.86
N HIS A 68 3.06 7.90 9.52
CA HIS A 68 3.66 7.25 10.68
C HIS A 68 3.58 5.73 10.58
N ASN A 69 4.56 5.06 11.17
CA ASN A 69 4.69 3.62 11.11
C ASN A 69 3.88 2.95 12.22
N GLU A 70 2.59 2.77 11.96
CA GLU A 70 1.69 1.97 12.80
C GLU A 70 1.76 0.48 12.41
N ASP A 71 1.48 -0.42 13.36
CA ASP A 71 1.32 -1.85 13.04
C ASP A 71 0.05 -2.04 12.20
N LEU A 72 0.20 -2.58 10.98
CA LEU A 72 -0.94 -2.75 10.06
C LEU A 72 -2.06 -3.64 10.62
N SER A 73 -1.79 -4.46 11.65
CA SER A 73 -2.85 -5.19 12.38
C SER A 73 -3.89 -4.26 13.03
N ARG A 74 -3.50 -3.01 13.30
CA ARG A 74 -4.34 -1.97 13.93
C ARG A 74 -4.98 -1.04 12.90
N CYS A 75 -4.63 -1.20 11.62
CA CYS A 75 -5.09 -0.37 10.52
C CYS A 75 -6.20 -1.04 9.71
N PHE A 76 -7.07 -1.81 10.37
CA PHE A 76 -8.21 -2.52 9.76
C PHE A 76 -7.84 -3.22 8.44
N PRO A 77 -6.85 -4.14 8.46
CA PRO A 77 -6.35 -4.74 7.24
C PRO A 77 -7.38 -5.70 6.65
N GLU A 78 -7.49 -5.68 5.32
CA GLU A 78 -8.31 -6.60 4.55
C GLU A 78 -7.44 -7.38 3.57
N TYR A 79 -7.68 -8.68 3.45
CA TYR A 79 -6.95 -9.56 2.54
C TYR A 79 -7.92 -10.36 1.67
N LEU A 80 -7.65 -10.40 0.38
CA LEU A 80 -8.40 -11.20 -0.58
C LEU A 80 -7.45 -11.86 -1.58
N GLU A 81 -7.62 -13.17 -1.78
CA GLU A 81 -7.03 -13.87 -2.93
C GLU A 81 -8.12 -14.09 -3.99
N THR A 82 -7.88 -13.58 -5.20
CA THR A 82 -8.85 -13.67 -6.29
C THR A 82 -8.78 -15.03 -6.99
N GLY A 83 -9.80 -15.36 -7.78
CA GLY A 83 -9.79 -16.57 -8.61
C GLY A 83 -8.70 -16.59 -9.70
N SER A 84 -8.10 -15.44 -10.02
CA SER A 84 -6.94 -15.34 -10.93
C SER A 84 -5.59 -15.46 -10.21
N GLY A 85 -5.60 -15.59 -8.88
CA GLY A 85 -4.41 -15.69 -8.05
C GLY A 85 -3.78 -14.34 -7.69
N ASN A 86 -4.46 -13.21 -7.98
CA ASN A 86 -4.02 -11.90 -7.50
C ASN A 86 -4.27 -11.84 -6.00
N LEU A 87 -3.40 -11.14 -5.27
CA LEU A 87 -3.58 -10.88 -3.85
C LEU A 87 -3.87 -9.42 -3.68
N ILE A 88 -4.95 -9.09 -2.97
CA ILE A 88 -5.35 -7.74 -2.64
C ILE A 88 -5.13 -7.57 -1.14
N PHE A 89 -4.49 -6.47 -0.75
CA PHE A 89 -4.26 -6.12 0.64
C PHE A 89 -4.58 -4.64 0.86
N GLY A 90 -5.71 -4.38 1.51
CA GLY A 90 -6.17 -3.04 1.88
C GLY A 90 -5.86 -2.72 3.34
N PHE A 91 -5.54 -1.47 3.65
CA PHE A 91 -5.46 -1.01 5.03
C PHE A 91 -5.63 0.51 5.12
N TYR A 92 -6.07 0.97 6.28
CA TYR A 92 -6.22 2.37 6.63
C TYR A 92 -4.88 3.08 6.76
N LEU A 93 -4.70 4.19 6.06
CA LEU A 93 -3.44 4.91 5.95
C LEU A 93 -3.16 5.72 7.22
N PRO A 94 -2.11 5.40 7.98
CA PRO A 94 -1.75 6.19 9.15
C PRO A 94 -1.06 7.48 8.70
N SER A 95 -1.74 8.60 8.88
CA SER A 95 -1.24 9.93 8.49
C SER A 95 -1.62 10.99 9.52
N ASN A 96 -0.85 12.07 9.59
CA ASN A 96 -1.10 13.21 10.48
C ASN A 96 -1.38 12.85 11.96
N SER A 97 -0.69 11.81 12.46
CA SER A 97 -0.81 11.26 13.82
C SER A 97 -2.10 10.49 14.12
N GLU A 98 -2.87 10.12 13.10
CA GLU A 98 -4.11 9.36 13.21
C GLU A 98 -4.15 8.16 12.24
N ILE A 99 -4.89 7.12 12.62
CA ILE A 99 -5.32 6.08 11.67
C ILE A 99 -6.56 6.62 10.98
N THR A 100 -6.43 7.02 9.71
CA THR A 100 -7.54 7.52 8.88
C THR A 100 -8.42 6.38 8.39
N ASP A 101 -9.59 6.65 7.81
CA ASP A 101 -10.33 5.66 6.98
C ASP A 101 -9.96 5.74 5.48
N LEU A 102 -8.94 6.53 5.13
CA LEU A 102 -8.35 6.56 3.80
C LEU A 102 -7.60 5.24 3.55
N THR A 103 -8.15 4.39 2.70
CA THR A 103 -7.67 3.04 2.44
C THR A 103 -6.61 3.07 1.34
N VAL A 104 -5.44 2.47 1.60
CA VAL A 104 -4.48 2.11 0.56
C VAL A 104 -4.74 0.67 0.15
N GLU A 105 -5.08 0.45 -1.11
CA GLU A 105 -5.27 -0.89 -1.66
C GLU A 105 -4.05 -1.31 -2.47
N PHE A 106 -3.29 -2.28 -1.96
CA PHE A 106 -2.25 -2.95 -2.73
C PHE A 106 -2.82 -4.11 -3.54
N GLU A 107 -2.32 -4.25 -4.76
CA GLU A 107 -2.52 -5.45 -5.58
C GLU A 107 -1.17 -6.11 -5.89
N PHE A 108 -1.14 -7.43 -5.73
CA PHE A 108 0.00 -8.29 -6.03
C PHE A 108 -0.38 -9.22 -7.19
N ILE A 109 0.22 -8.96 -8.34
CA ILE A 109 -0.10 -9.64 -9.60
C ILE A 109 0.88 -10.81 -9.82
N PRO A 110 0.39 -12.05 -9.95
CA PRO A 110 1.26 -13.21 -10.10
C PRO A 110 2.06 -13.14 -11.41
N GLN A 111 3.36 -13.40 -11.31
CA GLN A 111 4.31 -13.48 -12.44
C GLN A 111 4.76 -14.93 -12.72
N GLY A 112 4.20 -15.90 -12.00
CA GLY A 112 4.59 -17.31 -12.03
C GLY A 112 5.67 -17.65 -10.98
N ASN A 113 5.84 -18.95 -10.70
CA ASN A 113 6.83 -19.49 -9.75
C ASN A 113 6.83 -18.83 -8.36
N GLY A 114 5.65 -18.39 -7.88
CA GLY A 114 5.50 -17.73 -6.58
C GLY A 114 6.03 -16.28 -6.53
N PHE A 115 6.33 -15.67 -7.68
CA PHE A 115 6.68 -14.25 -7.77
C PHE A 115 5.45 -13.40 -8.04
N TYR A 116 5.43 -12.20 -7.44
CA TYR A 116 4.37 -11.23 -7.56
C TYR A 116 4.93 -9.84 -7.84
N ALA A 117 4.34 -9.15 -8.82
CA ALA A 117 4.57 -7.72 -9.03
C ALA A 117 3.60 -6.93 -8.14
N ALA A 118 4.11 -5.99 -7.36
CA ALA A 118 3.29 -5.17 -6.47
C ALA A 118 2.91 -3.83 -7.13
N THR A 119 1.68 -3.38 -6.91
CA THR A 119 1.21 -2.03 -7.25
C THR A 119 0.23 -1.54 -6.19
N ILE A 120 -0.08 -0.24 -6.21
CA ILE A 120 -1.18 0.33 -5.44
C ILE A 120 -2.32 0.58 -6.43
N ASN A 121 -3.44 -0.11 -6.25
CA ASN A 121 -4.61 0.08 -7.08
C ASN A 121 -5.18 1.47 -6.87
N ASP A 122 -5.41 1.84 -5.62
CA ASP A 122 -5.98 3.13 -5.28
C ASP A 122 -5.67 3.55 -3.83
N VAL A 123 -5.86 4.84 -3.55
CA VAL A 123 -5.85 5.42 -2.21
C VAL A 123 -7.10 6.29 -2.06
N HIS A 124 -8.13 5.75 -1.42
CA HIS A 124 -9.47 6.35 -1.38
C HIS A 124 -10.23 5.98 -0.11
N VAL A 125 -11.32 6.70 0.17
CA VAL A 125 -12.28 6.33 1.21
C VAL A 125 -13.30 5.36 0.59
N LEU A 126 -13.52 4.21 1.24
CA LEU A 126 -14.48 3.18 0.82
C LEU A 126 -15.94 3.59 1.08
#